data_AF-A0A7C7XUJ1-F1
#
_entry.id   AF-A0A7C7XUJ1-F1
#
_cell.length_a   1.000
_cell.length_b   1.000
_cell.length_c   1.000
_cell.angle_alpha   90.00
_cell.angle_beta   90.00
_cell.angle_gamma   90.00
#
_symmetry.space_group_name_H-M   'P 1'
#
loop_
_entity.id
_entity.type
_entity.pdbx_description
1 polymer ?
#
loop_
_entity_poly.entity_id
_entity_poly.type
_entity_poly.pdbx_seq_one_letter_code
_entity_poly.pdbx_strand_id
1 'polypeptide(L)' 'MSDSPFNDKEEQFDRLWDGMTPKGINRNKSLKFRQYILEHVRQTRRPMNRANALKYWMGDLQREIAEADNY' A
#
# COMPACT_ATOMS: atom_id res chain seq x y z
N MET A 1 -28.32 -1.47 9.06
CA MET A 1 -27.18 -2.38 8.81
C MET A 1 -25.93 -1.53 8.89
N SER A 2 -24.91 -1.99 9.60
CA SER A 2 -23.81 -1.18 10.15
C SER A 2 -22.95 -0.46 9.10
N ASP A 3 -22.98 0.87 9.10
CA ASP A 3 -22.02 1.74 8.42
C ASP A 3 -20.65 1.71 9.14
N SER A 4 -19.81 0.74 8.82
CA SER A 4 -18.40 0.75 9.22
C SER A 4 -17.51 0.92 7.98
N PRO A 5 -16.93 2.12 7.74
CA PRO A 5 -15.99 2.37 6.63
C PRO A 5 -14.59 1.77 6.84
N PHE A 6 -14.43 0.84 7.80
CA PHE A 6 -13.13 0.51 8.40
C PHE A 6 -12.50 -0.81 7.96
N ASN A 7 -13.03 -1.51 6.95
CA ASN A 7 -12.54 -2.86 6.62
C ASN A 7 -12.09 -3.09 5.17
N ASP A 8 -11.64 -2.06 4.45
CA ASP A 8 -11.38 -2.20 3.01
C ASP A 8 -9.99 -1.74 2.54
N LYS A 9 -9.19 -1.00 3.33
CA LYS A 9 -7.90 -0.49 2.83
C LYS A 9 -6.83 -1.56 2.68
N GLU A 10 -6.65 -2.39 3.70
CA GLU A 10 -5.67 -3.49 3.66
C GLU A 10 -6.11 -4.55 2.64
N GLU A 11 -7.40 -4.90 2.63
CA GLU A 11 -7.94 -5.83 1.63
C GLU A 11 -7.83 -5.26 0.20
N GLN A 12 -8.08 -3.97 0.00
CA GLN A 12 -7.87 -3.32 -1.29
C GLN A 12 -6.40 -3.34 -1.71
N PHE A 13 -5.47 -3.13 -0.77
CA PHE A 13 -4.05 -3.27 -1.03
C PHE A 13 -3.71 -4.70 -1.48
N ASP A 14 -4.21 -5.72 -0.78
CA ASP A 14 -3.96 -7.12 -1.11
C ASP A 14 -4.53 -7.49 -2.47
N ARG A 15 -5.78 -7.10 -2.74
CA ARG A 15 -6.41 -7.30 -4.05
C ARG A 15 -5.61 -6.64 -5.17
N LEU A 16 -5.13 -5.40 -4.98
CA LEU A 16 -4.32 -4.72 -5.98
C LEU A 16 -2.91 -5.32 -6.11
N TRP A 17 -2.31 -5.73 -4.99
CA TRP A 17 -1.00 -6.34 -4.92
C TRP A 17 -0.98 -7.68 -5.68
N ASP A 18 -2.02 -8.49 -5.53
CA ASP A 18 -2.17 -9.77 -6.22
C ASP A 18 -2.86 -9.64 -7.59
N GLY A 19 -3.38 -8.45 -7.90
CA GLY A 19 -4.07 -8.17 -9.15
C GLY A 19 -5.44 -8.86 -9.24
N MET A 20 -6.07 -9.17 -8.10
CA MET A 20 -7.41 -9.70 -8.05
C MET A 20 -8.41 -8.67 -8.58
N THR A 21 -9.23 -9.10 -9.54
CA THR A 21 -10.34 -8.33 -10.09
C THR A 21 -11.58 -9.21 -10.15
N PRO A 22 -12.79 -8.65 -10.31
CA PRO A 22 -14.00 -9.44 -10.50
C PRO A 22 -13.95 -10.40 -11.70
N LYS A 23 -13.08 -10.11 -12.68
CA LYS A 23 -12.88 -10.92 -13.90
C LYS A 23 -11.71 -11.93 -13.76
N GLY A 24 -11.14 -12.07 -12.57
CA GLY A 24 -9.98 -12.92 -12.29
C GLY A 24 -8.68 -12.13 -12.06
N ILE A 25 -7.54 -12.81 -12.20
CA ILE A 25 -6.20 -12.24 -11.91
C ILE A 25 -5.68 -11.44 -13.10
N ASN A 26 -5.36 -10.17 -12.88
CA ASN A 26 -4.70 -9.27 -13.84
C ASN A 26 -3.27 -8.94 -13.39
N ARG A 27 -2.30 -9.71 -13.90
CA ARG A 27 -0.87 -9.55 -13.57
C ARG A 27 -0.33 -8.17 -13.97
N ASN A 28 -0.76 -7.62 -15.10
CA ASN A 28 -0.30 -6.29 -15.54
C ASN A 28 -0.76 -5.19 -14.58
N LYS A 29 -1.99 -5.29 -14.04
CA LYS A 29 -2.49 -4.34 -13.03
C LYS A 29 -1.70 -4.46 -11.73
N SER A 30 -1.42 -5.68 -11.28
CA SER A 30 -0.56 -5.94 -10.12
C SER A 30 0.83 -5.33 -10.29
N LEU A 31 1.49 -5.57 -11.42
CA LEU A 31 2.84 -5.04 -11.69
C LEU A 31 2.87 -3.50 -11.67
N LYS A 32 1.90 -2.85 -12.33
CA LYS A 32 1.79 -1.38 -12.31
C LYS A 32 1.55 -0.83 -10.91
N PHE A 33 0.69 -1.49 -10.12
CA PHE A 33 0.44 -1.09 -8.74
C PHE A 33 1.69 -1.25 -7.87
N ARG A 34 2.38 -2.39 -7.96
CA ARG A 34 3.64 -2.64 -7.24
C ARG A 34 4.70 -1.60 -7.61
N GLN A 35 4.85 -1.30 -8.90
CA GLN A 35 5.79 -0.27 -9.36
C GLN A 35 5.46 1.11 -8.77
N TYR A 36 4.19 1.54 -8.86
CA TYR A 36 3.74 2.82 -8.32
C TYR A 36 4.03 2.94 -6.81
N ILE A 37 3.63 1.94 -6.03
CA ILE A 37 3.72 2.05 -4.58
C ILE A 37 5.16 1.89 -4.07
N LEU A 38 5.96 1.04 -4.72
CA LEU A 38 7.38 0.88 -4.38
C LEU A 38 8.20 2.12 -4.76
N GLU A 39 7.83 2.84 -5.82
CA GLU A 39 8.47 4.12 -6.14
C GLU A 39 8.24 5.17 -5.05
N HIS A 40 7.04 5.21 -4.46
CA HIS A 40 6.80 6.07 -3.29
C HIS A 40 7.59 5.61 -2.06
N VAL A 41 7.66 4.32 -1.80
CA VAL A 41 8.53 3.79 -0.73
C VAL A 41 10.00 4.18 -0.97
N ARG A 42 10.48 4.15 -2.22
CA ARG A 42 11.83 4.59 -2.58
C ARG A 42 12.09 6.04 -2.20
N GLN A 43 11.12 6.93 -2.42
CA GLN A 43 11.22 8.35 -2.06
C GLN A 43 11.32 8.57 -0.55
N THR A 44 10.76 7.67 0.26
CA THR A 44 10.90 7.69 1.74
C THR A 44 12.24 7.18 2.26
N ARG A 45 13.17 6.80 1.37
CA ARG A 45 14.48 6.19 1.72
C ARG A 45 14.36 4.88 2.52
N ARG A 46 13.23 4.19 2.46
CA ARG A 46 13.03 2.87 3.06
C ARG A 46 13.23 1.76 2.01
N PRO A 47 13.56 0.52 2.43
CA PRO A 47 13.66 -0.60 1.51
C PRO A 47 12.34 -0.86 0.75
N MET A 48 12.43 -1.03 -0.57
CA MET A 48 11.28 -1.34 -1.43
C MET A 48 10.81 -2.78 -1.22
N ASN A 49 9.89 -2.98 -0.28
CA ASN A 49 9.29 -4.28 0.01
C ASN A 49 7.79 -4.15 0.30
N ARG A 50 7.06 -5.28 0.32
CA ARG A 50 5.60 -5.31 0.54
C ARG A 50 5.20 -4.69 1.87
N ALA A 51 5.94 -4.96 2.95
CA ALA A 51 5.61 -4.44 4.27
C ALA A 51 5.67 -2.91 4.32
N ASN A 52 6.73 -2.31 3.77
CA ASN A 52 6.85 -0.85 3.69
C ASN A 52 5.85 -0.23 2.72
N ALA A 53 5.50 -0.92 1.63
CA ALA A 53 4.43 -0.48 0.74
C ALA A 53 3.06 -0.48 1.43
N LEU A 54 2.78 -1.49 2.25
CA LEU A 54 1.56 -1.54 3.07
C LEU A 54 1.57 -0.42 4.11
N LYS A 55 2.66 -0.22 4.85
CA LYS A 55 2.78 0.92 5.77
C LYS A 55 2.57 2.27 5.09
N TYR A 56 3.12 2.44 3.88
CA TYR A 56 2.89 3.64 3.08
C TYR A 56 1.41 3.78 2.69
N TRP A 57 0.78 2.71 2.20
CA TRP A 57 -0.63 2.67 1.83
C TRP A 57 -1.55 3.04 2.99
N MET A 58 -1.23 2.55 4.19
CA MET A 58 -1.98 2.80 5.42
C MET A 58 -1.74 4.21 5.99
N GLY A 59 -0.70 4.91 5.53
CA GLY A 59 -0.28 6.22 6.05
C GLY A 59 0.66 6.15 7.25
N ASP A 60 0.91 4.95 7.79
CA ASP A 60 1.79 4.72 8.94
C ASP A 60 3.22 5.15 8.65
N LEU A 61 3.69 4.95 7.42
CA LEU A 61 5.06 5.28 7.06
C LEU A 61 5.35 6.79 7.10
N GLN A 62 4.39 7.62 6.69
CA GLN A 62 4.53 9.07 6.75
C GLN A 62 4.53 9.57 8.20
N ARG A 63 3.72 8.95 9.06
CA ARG A 63 3.69 9.23 10.50
C ARG A 63 5.03 8.88 11.17
N GLU A 64 5.58 7.70 10.90
CA GLU A 64 6.91 7.30 11.41
C GLU A 64 8.02 8.29 10.99
N ILE A 65 7.97 8.78 9.75
CA ILE A 65 8.95 9.78 9.26
C ILE A 65 8.77 11.11 9.99
N ALA A 66 7.53 11.61 10.09
CA ALA A 66 7.25 12.87 10.77
C ALA A 66 7.61 12.84 12.27
N GLU A 67 7.41 11.69 12.93
CA GLU A 67 7.83 11.49 14.32
C GLU A 67 9.36 11.48 14.46
N ALA A 68 10.08 10.87 13.51
CA ALA A 68 11.54 10.83 13.51
C ALA A 68 12.18 12.21 13.23
N ASP A 69 11.55 13.05 12.42
CA ASP A 69 12.04 14.40 12.10
C ASP A 69 11.82 15.42 13.24
N ASN A 70 11.00 15.07 14.25
CA ASN A 70 10.66 15.93 15.39
C ASN A 70 11.58 15.75 16.63
N TYR A 71 12.65 14.96 16.52
CA TYR A 71 13.65 14.72 17.57
C TYR A 71 15.05 15.10 17.12
#